data_AF-A0A1N7NZG8-F1
#
_entry.id   AF-A0A1N7NZG8-F1
#
_cell.length_a   1.000
_cell.length_b   1.000
_cell.length_c   1.000
_cell.angle_alpha   90.00
_cell.angle_beta   90.00
_cell.angle_gamma   90.00
#
_symmetry.space_group_name_H-M   'P 1'
#
loop_
_entity.id
_entity.type
_entity.pdbx_description
1 polymer ?
#
loop_
_entity_poly.entity_id
_entity_poly.type
_entity_poly.pdbx_seq_one_letter_code
_entity_poly.pdbx_strand_id
1 'polypeptide(L)'
;MNKIKFYLQRIYRLTLSFKKQEERVWKELKKLHSDADWKHGVYEKEKYIETIFEIGKEQGGAFYYMIYDGSFHCRVKILEDYPIELTTDLFILAAHFNNLLNNGVVIVNVNSHYVEYHQKRVLLIPLLYNSEIHGQLNRHYNTSKDIYSAFQRLVIEQEAPAIIIADLLKDNDAKDDETK
;
A
#
# COMPACT_ATOMS: atom_id res chain seq x y z
N MET A 1 3.73 0.58 35.94
CA MET A 1 4.95 -0.14 35.50
C MET A 1 5.05 -0.36 33.99
N ASN A 2 4.01 -0.86 33.30
CA ASN A 2 4.10 -1.16 31.86
C ASN A 2 4.42 0.05 30.96
N LYS A 3 3.88 1.25 31.26
CA LYS A 3 4.15 2.46 30.46
C LYS A 3 5.63 2.87 30.44
N ILE A 4 6.32 2.80 31.59
CA ILE A 4 7.75 3.12 31.70
C ILE A 4 8.58 2.11 30.90
N LYS A 5 8.23 0.82 30.99
CA LYS A 5 8.88 -0.24 30.18
C LYS A 5 8.74 0.06 28.68
N PHE A 6 7.54 0.38 28.20
CA PHE A 6 7.33 0.72 26.79
C PHE A 6 8.09 1.99 26.37
N TYR A 7 8.14 2.99 27.24
CA TYR A 7 8.88 4.22 26.99
C TYR A 7 10.40 3.97 26.87
N LEU A 8 11.00 3.25 27.81
CA LEU A 8 12.40 2.86 27.77
C LEU A 8 12.72 1.99 26.55
N GLN A 9 11.81 1.07 26.17
CA GLN A 9 11.96 0.29 24.94
C GLN A 9 11.99 1.16 23.69
N ARG A 10 11.14 2.20 23.61
CA ARG A 10 11.14 3.15 22.49
C ARG A 10 12.43 3.95 22.42
N ILE A 11 12.90 4.48 23.54
CA ILE A 11 14.19 5.19 23.60
C ILE A 11 15.31 4.25 23.15
N TYR A 12 15.37 3.02 23.67
CA TYR A 12 16.36 2.04 23.26
C TYR A 12 16.32 1.82 21.74
N ARG A 13 15.15 1.64 21.13
CA ARG A 13 15.01 1.47 19.68
C ARG A 13 15.58 2.64 18.88
N LEU A 14 15.42 3.88 19.36
CA LEU A 14 15.98 5.08 18.73
C LEU A 14 17.51 5.12 18.79
N THR A 15 18.12 4.54 19.83
CA THR A 15 19.58 4.47 19.96
C THR A 15 20.24 3.42 19.05
N LEU A 16 19.46 2.57 18.39
CA LEU A 16 19.98 1.59 17.44
C LEU A 16 20.47 2.25 16.15
N SER A 17 21.49 1.67 15.51
CA SER A 17 21.89 2.06 14.15
C SER A 17 20.76 1.81 13.15
N PHE A 18 20.71 2.57 12.05
CA PHE A 18 19.67 2.42 11.01
C PHE A 18 19.51 0.99 10.53
N LYS A 19 20.60 0.28 10.28
CA LYS A 19 20.57 -1.15 9.89
C LYS A 19 19.86 -2.03 10.91
N LYS A 20 20.13 -1.83 12.21
CA LYS A 20 19.46 -2.59 13.29
C LYS A 20 17.99 -2.20 13.45
N GLN A 21 17.64 -0.95 13.15
CA GLN A 21 16.24 -0.50 13.13
C GLN A 21 15.47 -1.21 12.01
N GLU A 22 16.01 -1.26 10.80
CA GLU A 22 15.44 -1.98 9.66
C GLU A 22 15.28 -3.47 9.95
N GLU A 23 16.34 -4.15 10.42
CA GLU A 23 16.30 -5.56 10.80
C GLU A 23 15.21 -5.86 11.84
N ARG A 24 15.00 -4.92 12.77
CA ARG A 24 13.97 -5.06 13.79
C ARG A 24 12.58 -4.97 13.19
N VAL A 25 12.29 -3.94 12.39
CA VAL A 25 10.97 -3.79 11.77
C VAL A 25 10.72 -4.93 10.78
N TRP A 26 11.75 -5.40 10.07
CA TRP A 26 11.68 -6.59 9.21
C TRP A 26 11.25 -7.83 9.97
N LYS A 27 11.83 -8.06 11.15
CA LYS A 27 11.44 -9.19 12.01
C LYS A 27 9.98 -9.08 12.47
N GLU A 28 9.53 -7.90 12.85
CA GLU A 28 8.14 -7.67 13.28
C GLU A 28 7.16 -7.84 12.11
N LEU A 29 7.52 -7.39 10.90
CA LEU A 29 6.74 -7.58 9.68
C LEU A 29 6.57 -9.06 9.35
N LYS A 30 7.65 -9.85 9.37
CA LYS A 30 7.58 -11.31 9.16
C LYS A 30 6.72 -12.00 10.21
N LYS A 31 6.90 -11.60 11.48
CA LYS A 31 6.09 -12.11 12.58
C LYS A 31 4.61 -11.83 12.36
N LEU A 32 4.24 -10.60 11.97
CA LEU A 32 2.86 -10.24 11.67
C LEU A 32 2.23 -11.17 10.62
N HIS A 33 2.93 -11.43 9.52
CA HIS A 33 2.41 -12.31 8.46
C HIS A 33 2.25 -13.76 8.94
N SER A 34 3.19 -14.26 9.75
CA SER A 34 3.11 -15.59 10.35
C SER A 34 1.99 -15.71 11.38
N ASP A 35 1.81 -14.69 12.23
CA ASP A 35 0.78 -14.68 13.29
C ASP A 35 -0.63 -14.56 12.69
N ALA A 36 -0.77 -13.86 11.56
CA ALA A 36 -2.04 -13.65 10.88
C ALA A 36 -2.45 -14.79 9.93
N ASP A 37 -1.59 -15.79 9.73
CA ASP A 37 -1.79 -16.95 8.86
C ASP A 37 -2.20 -16.58 7.41
N TRP A 38 -1.61 -15.50 6.89
CA TRP A 38 -1.87 -15.08 5.51
C TRP A 38 -1.10 -15.95 4.51
N LYS A 39 -1.63 -16.09 3.29
CA LYS A 39 -0.89 -16.70 2.18
C LYS A 39 0.24 -15.78 1.73
N HIS A 40 1.46 -16.07 2.16
CA HIS A 40 2.64 -15.23 1.88
C HIS A 40 3.91 -16.04 1.62
N GLY A 41 4.86 -15.42 0.91
CA GLY A 41 6.22 -15.90 0.70
C GLY A 41 7.23 -14.86 1.17
N VAL A 42 8.29 -15.31 1.86
CA VAL A 42 9.37 -14.43 2.34
C VAL A 42 10.63 -14.65 1.50
N TYR A 43 11.10 -13.60 0.85
CA TYR A 43 12.25 -13.61 -0.05
C TYR A 43 13.40 -12.86 0.62
N GLU A 44 14.21 -13.57 1.41
CA GLU A 44 15.25 -12.95 2.26
C GLU A 44 16.38 -12.30 1.45
N LYS A 45 16.73 -12.87 0.29
CA LYS A 45 17.82 -12.33 -0.56
C LYS A 45 17.42 -11.01 -1.21
N GLU A 46 16.20 -10.94 -1.70
CA GLU A 46 15.61 -9.76 -2.34
C GLU A 46 14.95 -8.80 -1.33
N LYS A 47 14.87 -9.20 -0.05
CA LYS A 47 14.31 -8.45 1.09
C LYS A 47 12.88 -7.95 0.87
N TYR A 48 11.99 -8.85 0.46
CA TYR A 48 10.55 -8.56 0.41
C TYR A 48 9.70 -9.73 0.90
N ILE A 49 8.50 -9.40 1.36
CA ILE A 49 7.42 -10.36 1.59
C ILE A 49 6.39 -10.15 0.48
N GLU A 50 6.04 -11.22 -0.22
CA GLU A 50 4.91 -11.25 -1.12
C GLU A 50 3.71 -11.84 -0.37
N THR A 51 2.56 -11.18 -0.42
CA THR A 51 1.32 -11.66 0.20
C THR A 51 0.18 -11.56 -0.79
N ILE A 52 -0.63 -12.60 -0.88
CA ILE A 52 -1.77 -12.62 -1.78
C ILE A 52 -3.01 -12.20 -1.00
N PHE A 53 -3.61 -11.09 -1.42
CA PHE A 53 -4.91 -10.62 -0.90
C PHE A 53 -5.94 -10.54 -2.02
N GLU A 54 -7.21 -10.68 -1.70
CA GLU A 54 -8.30 -10.47 -2.65
C GLU A 54 -8.47 -8.97 -2.93
N ILE A 55 -8.21 -8.54 -4.17
CA ILE A 55 -8.27 -7.13 -4.56
C ILE A 55 -9.57 -6.78 -5.29
N GLY A 56 -10.15 -7.75 -6.00
CA GLY A 56 -11.45 -7.66 -6.65
C GLY A 56 -12.23 -8.96 -6.45
N LYS A 57 -13.47 -9.03 -6.98
CA LYS A 57 -14.30 -10.23 -6.83
C LYS A 57 -13.58 -11.44 -7.43
N GLU A 58 -13.20 -12.39 -6.57
CA GLU A 58 -12.45 -13.61 -6.95
C GLU A 58 -11.07 -13.35 -7.58
N GLN A 59 -10.57 -12.11 -7.53
CA GLN A 59 -9.28 -11.73 -8.07
C GLN A 59 -8.26 -11.52 -6.94
N GLY A 60 -7.21 -12.34 -6.93
CA GLY A 60 -6.05 -12.13 -6.09
C GLY A 60 -5.12 -11.05 -6.66
N GLY A 61 -4.56 -10.22 -5.78
CA GLY A 61 -3.46 -9.31 -6.04
C GLY A 61 -2.23 -9.69 -5.23
N ALA A 62 -1.05 -9.61 -5.85
CA ALA A 62 0.23 -9.81 -5.16
C ALA A 62 0.70 -8.48 -4.54
N PHE A 63 0.75 -8.45 -3.20
CA PHE A 63 1.19 -7.31 -2.41
C PHE A 63 2.63 -7.54 -1.96
N TYR A 64 3.49 -6.56 -2.21
CA TYR A 64 4.91 -6.61 -1.91
C TYR A 64 5.25 -5.65 -0.77
N TYR A 65 5.91 -6.16 0.27
CA TYR A 65 6.30 -5.41 1.46
C TYR A 65 7.81 -5.47 1.67
N MET A 66 8.48 -4.32 1.70
CA MET A 66 9.93 -4.20 1.72
C MET A 66 10.39 -3.16 2.74
N ILE A 67 11.56 -3.37 3.35
CA ILE A 67 12.19 -2.41 4.27
C ILE A 67 13.63 -2.19 3.84
N TYR A 68 13.92 -0.98 3.38
CA TYR A 68 15.24 -0.53 2.96
C TYR A 68 15.30 1.00 2.95
N ASP A 69 16.50 1.57 2.90
CA ASP A 69 16.77 3.01 2.87
C ASP A 69 15.96 3.81 3.90
N GLY A 70 15.89 3.30 5.14
CA GLY A 70 15.20 3.92 6.26
C GLY A 70 13.68 4.03 6.08
N SER A 71 13.10 3.25 5.17
CA SER A 71 11.71 3.36 4.74
C SER A 71 11.01 2.01 4.70
N PHE A 72 9.70 2.03 4.95
CA PHE A 72 8.79 0.91 4.76
C PHE A 72 8.00 1.12 3.47
N HIS A 73 8.23 0.26 2.50
CA HIS A 73 7.62 0.27 1.17
C HIS A 73 6.53 -0.79 1.08
N CYS A 74 5.36 -0.39 0.57
CA CYS A 74 4.25 -1.27 0.24
C CYS A 74 3.91 -1.05 -1.23
N ARG A 75 3.87 -2.11 -2.03
CA ARG A 75 3.57 -2.03 -3.47
C ARG A 75 2.54 -3.07 -3.85
N VAL A 76 1.73 -2.74 -4.84
CA VAL A 76 0.85 -3.70 -5.52
C VAL A 76 0.67 -3.26 -6.96
N LYS A 77 0.63 -4.23 -7.86
CA LYS A 77 0.21 -3.97 -9.24
C LYS A 77 -1.31 -3.93 -9.30
N ILE A 78 -1.81 -2.83 -9.84
CA ILE A 78 -3.24 -2.52 -9.98
C ILE A 78 -3.77 -3.07 -11.31
N LEU A 79 -2.96 -2.95 -12.35
CA LEU A 79 -3.28 -3.40 -13.70
C LEU A 79 -2.02 -3.94 -14.35
N GLU A 80 -2.15 -5.05 -15.07
CA GLU A 80 -1.07 -5.65 -15.86
C GLU A 80 -1.53 -5.75 -17.32
N ASP A 81 -0.56 -5.74 -18.24
CA ASP A 81 -0.76 -5.95 -19.68
C ASP A 81 -1.85 -5.08 -20.31
N TYR A 82 -1.90 -3.79 -19.93
CA TYR A 82 -2.93 -2.88 -20.43
C TYR A 82 -2.72 -2.52 -21.92
N PRO A 83 -3.81 -2.29 -22.69
CA PRO A 83 -3.71 -1.89 -24.10
C PRO A 83 -3.17 -0.46 -24.25
N ILE A 84 -2.24 -0.25 -25.18
CA ILE A 84 -1.49 1.01 -25.36
C ILE A 84 -2.44 2.19 -25.62
N GLU A 85 -3.57 1.94 -26.27
CA GLU A 85 -4.61 2.93 -26.57
C GLU A 85 -5.15 3.62 -25.31
N LEU A 86 -5.14 2.94 -24.16
CA LEU A 86 -5.61 3.48 -22.87
C LEU A 86 -4.54 4.28 -22.12
N THR A 87 -3.29 4.35 -22.61
CA THR A 87 -2.17 4.99 -21.88
C THR A 87 -2.51 6.40 -21.41
N THR A 88 -3.12 7.22 -22.27
CA THR A 88 -3.49 8.60 -21.94
C THR A 88 -4.51 8.66 -20.80
N ASP A 89 -5.58 7.88 -20.88
CA ASP A 89 -6.64 7.86 -19.88
C ASP A 89 -6.15 7.29 -18.55
N LEU A 90 -5.25 6.29 -18.58
CA LEU A 90 -4.56 5.76 -17.40
C LEU A 90 -3.73 6.84 -16.70
N PHE A 91 -2.99 7.67 -17.45
CA PHE A 91 -2.23 8.78 -16.87
C PHE A 91 -3.15 9.84 -16.26
N ILE A 92 -4.26 10.16 -16.91
CA ILE A 92 -5.25 11.11 -16.38
C ILE A 92 -5.83 10.58 -15.06
N LEU A 93 -6.28 9.32 -15.02
CA LEU A 93 -6.83 8.71 -13.81
C LEU A 93 -5.79 8.63 -12.70
N ALA A 94 -4.56 8.21 -13.01
CA ALA A 94 -3.45 8.18 -12.04
C ALA A 94 -3.14 9.58 -11.48
N ALA A 95 -3.16 10.62 -12.32
CA ALA A 95 -2.95 12.00 -11.87
C ALA A 95 -4.04 12.46 -10.90
N HIS A 96 -5.30 12.12 -11.16
CA HIS A 96 -6.39 12.40 -10.21
C HIS A 96 -6.17 11.70 -8.87
N PHE A 97 -5.86 10.39 -8.87
CA PHE A 97 -5.53 9.69 -7.64
C PHE A 97 -4.35 10.31 -6.90
N ASN A 98 -3.28 10.68 -7.61
CA ASN A 98 -2.10 11.30 -7.00
C ASN A 98 -2.39 12.67 -6.36
N ASN A 99 -3.43 13.37 -6.81
CA ASN A 99 -3.89 14.61 -6.18
C ASN A 99 -4.77 14.36 -4.94
N LEU A 100 -5.43 13.19 -4.86
CA LEU A 100 -6.31 12.81 -3.76
C LEU A 100 -5.60 12.03 -2.64
N LEU A 101 -4.54 11.30 -3.00
CA LEU A 101 -3.81 10.44 -2.07
C LEU A 101 -2.91 11.26 -1.14
N ASN A 102 -3.17 11.17 0.16
CA ASN A 102 -2.33 11.80 1.17
C ASN A 102 -0.99 11.06 1.37
N ASN A 103 -0.95 9.77 1.06
CA ASN A 103 0.25 8.94 1.19
C ASN A 103 0.28 7.90 0.08
N GLY A 104 1.36 7.90 -0.72
CA GLY A 104 1.55 6.96 -1.81
C GLY A 104 1.31 7.59 -3.19
N VAL A 105 1.59 6.84 -4.23
CA VAL A 105 1.55 7.28 -5.62
C VAL A 105 1.11 6.13 -6.51
N VAL A 106 0.26 6.45 -7.49
CA VAL A 106 -0.10 5.58 -8.61
C VAL A 106 0.86 5.90 -9.75
N ILE A 107 1.55 4.86 -10.23
CA ILE A 107 2.59 4.94 -11.26
C ILE A 107 2.13 4.14 -12.46
N VAL A 108 2.12 4.77 -13.63
CA VAL A 108 1.87 4.11 -14.92
C VAL A 108 3.21 3.83 -15.59
N ASN A 109 3.52 2.54 -15.79
CA ASN A 109 4.71 2.10 -16.48
C ASN A 109 4.38 1.74 -17.93
N VAL A 110 4.71 2.65 -18.85
CA VAL A 110 4.43 2.50 -20.29
C VAL A 110 5.25 1.39 -20.92
N ASN A 111 6.52 1.21 -20.54
CA ASN A 111 7.40 0.23 -21.17
C ASN A 111 7.02 -1.21 -20.84
N SER A 112 6.41 -1.43 -19.68
CA SER A 112 6.00 -2.74 -19.19
C SER A 112 4.48 -2.89 -19.08
N HIS A 113 3.72 -1.93 -19.62
CA HIS A 113 2.27 -1.90 -19.67
C HIS A 113 1.58 -2.29 -18.35
N TYR A 114 2.03 -1.73 -17.23
CA TYR A 114 1.36 -1.95 -15.93
C TYR A 114 1.10 -0.64 -15.19
N VAL A 115 0.13 -0.68 -14.29
CA VAL A 115 -0.11 0.36 -13.30
C VAL A 115 0.16 -0.22 -11.92
N GLU A 116 0.92 0.50 -11.10
CA GLU A 116 1.18 0.10 -9.72
C GLU A 116 0.80 1.20 -8.75
N TYR A 117 0.39 0.80 -7.56
CA TYR A 117 0.28 1.68 -6.42
C TYR A 117 1.44 1.42 -5.46
N HIS A 118 2.15 2.49 -5.09
CA HIS A 118 3.30 2.43 -4.19
C HIS A 118 3.09 3.39 -3.02
N GLN A 119 3.07 2.85 -1.80
CA GLN A 119 3.14 3.62 -0.57
C GLN A 119 4.53 3.53 0.05
N LYS A 120 5.13 4.68 0.37
CA LYS A 120 6.42 4.78 1.07
C LYS A 120 6.22 5.55 2.37
N ARG A 121 6.69 4.99 3.49
CA ARG A 121 6.65 5.65 4.81
C ARG A 121 8.00 5.58 5.50
N VAL A 122 8.39 6.66 6.18
CA VAL A 122 9.59 6.67 7.03
C VAL A 122 9.46 5.62 8.14
N LEU A 123 10.55 4.87 8.39
CA LEU A 123 10.54 3.71 9.29
C LEU A 123 10.33 4.07 10.77
N LEU A 124 10.53 5.34 11.15
CA LEU A 124 10.46 5.82 12.53
C LEU A 124 9.16 5.42 13.23
N ILE A 125 8.01 5.59 12.57
CA ILE A 125 6.71 5.30 13.17
C ILE A 125 6.51 3.77 13.36
N PRO A 126 6.67 2.92 12.32
CA PRO A 126 6.68 1.46 12.48
C PRO A 126 7.68 0.94 13.51
N LEU A 127 8.84 1.59 13.64
CA LEU A 127 9.87 1.23 14.63
C LEU A 127 9.38 1.45 16.07
N LEU A 128 8.69 2.55 16.32
CA LEU A 128 8.24 2.94 17.67
C LEU A 128 6.92 2.29 18.08
N TYR A 129 6.08 1.96 17.10
CA TYR A 129 4.71 1.47 17.29
C TYR A 129 4.46 0.25 16.39
N ASN A 130 4.61 -0.96 16.92
CA ASN A 130 4.47 -2.18 16.11
C ASN A 130 3.08 -2.31 15.44
N SER A 131 2.02 -1.82 16.09
CA SER A 131 0.66 -1.79 15.53
C SER A 131 0.56 -0.98 14.23
N GLU A 132 1.47 -0.03 14.02
CA GLU A 132 1.50 0.78 12.79
C GLU A 132 1.95 -0.02 11.56
N ILE A 133 2.64 -1.16 11.74
CA ILE A 133 2.94 -2.07 10.63
C ILE A 133 1.64 -2.63 10.07
N HIS A 134 0.80 -3.21 10.94
CA HIS A 134 -0.51 -3.74 10.55
C HIS A 134 -1.43 -2.64 10.02
N GLY A 135 -1.48 -1.48 10.69
CA GLY A 135 -2.26 -0.33 10.23
C GLY A 135 -1.81 0.16 8.85
N GLN A 136 -0.51 0.12 8.53
CA GLN A 136 0.00 0.47 7.21
C GLN A 136 -0.41 -0.55 6.15
N LEU A 137 -0.33 -1.85 6.45
CA LEU A 137 -0.80 -2.92 5.55
C LEU A 137 -2.29 -2.77 5.22
N ASN A 138 -3.13 -2.53 6.23
CA ASN A 138 -4.57 -2.37 6.02
C ASN A 138 -4.91 -1.12 5.19
N ARG A 139 -4.27 0.02 5.47
CA ARG A 139 -4.44 1.23 4.65
C ARG A 139 -4.02 0.99 3.21
N HIS A 140 -2.84 0.38 3.01
CA HIS A 140 -2.35 0.04 1.69
C HIS A 140 -3.34 -0.86 0.96
N TYR A 141 -3.80 -1.95 1.59
CA TYR A 141 -4.77 -2.88 1.03
C TYR A 141 -6.10 -2.18 0.64
N ASN A 142 -6.72 -1.45 1.57
CA ASN A 142 -8.00 -0.78 1.31
C ASN A 142 -7.90 0.24 0.17
N THR A 143 -6.89 1.12 0.20
CA THR A 143 -6.67 2.08 -0.87
C THR A 143 -6.36 1.39 -2.20
N SER A 144 -5.67 0.25 -2.18
CA SER A 144 -5.41 -0.52 -3.40
C SER A 144 -6.69 -1.07 -4.02
N LYS A 145 -7.69 -1.46 -3.22
CA LYS A 145 -8.99 -1.91 -3.73
C LYS A 145 -9.76 -0.77 -4.41
N ASP A 146 -9.74 0.42 -3.82
CA ASP A 146 -10.41 1.58 -4.40
C ASP A 146 -9.77 1.97 -5.74
N ILE A 147 -8.43 2.00 -5.78
CA ILE A 147 -7.67 2.26 -7.01
C ILE A 147 -7.95 1.16 -8.03
N TYR A 148 -7.85 -0.11 -7.63
CA TYR A 148 -8.15 -1.25 -8.52
C TYR A 148 -9.53 -1.15 -9.15
N SER A 149 -10.58 -0.94 -8.35
CA SER A 149 -11.95 -0.81 -8.84
C SER A 149 -12.09 0.32 -9.87
N ALA A 150 -11.44 1.46 -9.64
CA ALA A 150 -11.47 2.60 -10.55
C ALA A 150 -10.78 2.29 -11.88
N PHE A 151 -9.60 1.64 -11.84
CA PHE A 151 -8.88 1.25 -13.05
C PHE A 151 -9.61 0.14 -13.82
N GLN A 152 -10.34 -0.77 -13.14
CA GLN A 152 -11.19 -1.75 -13.81
C GLN A 152 -12.36 -1.09 -14.55
N ARG A 153 -13.03 -0.08 -13.97
CA ARG A 153 -14.07 0.71 -14.67
C ARG A 153 -13.53 1.33 -15.96
N LEU A 154 -12.32 1.90 -15.92
CA LEU A 154 -11.69 2.49 -17.09
C LEU A 154 -11.38 1.44 -18.18
N VAL A 155 -10.85 0.29 -17.81
CA VAL A 155 -10.36 -0.71 -18.78
C VAL A 155 -11.48 -1.61 -19.32
N ILE A 156 -12.37 -2.07 -18.44
CA ILE A 156 -13.43 -3.02 -18.78
C ILE A 156 -14.68 -2.29 -19.28
N GLU A 157 -15.09 -1.23 -18.56
CA GLU A 157 -16.34 -0.52 -18.84
C GLU A 157 -16.12 0.68 -19.79
N GLN A 158 -14.85 0.99 -20.13
CA GLN A 158 -14.44 2.12 -20.96
C GLN A 158 -14.97 3.46 -20.44
N GLU A 159 -15.08 3.57 -19.12
CA GLU A 159 -15.59 4.77 -18.50
C GLU A 159 -14.52 5.86 -18.43
N ALA A 160 -14.94 7.10 -18.74
CA ALA A 160 -14.03 8.24 -18.75
C ALA A 160 -13.49 8.54 -17.34
N PRO A 161 -12.17 8.84 -17.18
CA PRO A 161 -11.56 9.14 -15.88
C PRO A 161 -12.31 10.18 -15.04
N ALA A 162 -12.86 11.21 -15.68
CA ALA A 162 -13.59 12.28 -15.00
C ALA A 162 -14.88 11.79 -14.32
N ILE A 163 -15.59 10.83 -14.92
CA ILE A 163 -16.82 10.26 -14.36
C ILE A 163 -16.47 9.36 -13.17
N ILE A 164 -15.47 8.49 -13.34
CA ILE A 164 -14.96 7.60 -12.28
C ILE A 164 -14.59 8.41 -11.04
N ILE A 165 -13.84 9.50 -11.21
CA ILE A 165 -13.41 10.37 -10.10
C ILE A 165 -14.59 11.13 -9.49
N ALA A 166 -15.54 11.63 -10.30
CA ALA A 166 -16.71 12.32 -9.78
C ALA A 166 -17.56 11.42 -8.87
N ASP A 167 -17.72 10.14 -9.24
CA ASP A 167 -18.46 9.18 -8.41
C ASP A 167 -17.71 8.82 -7.12
N LEU A 168 -16.39 8.60 -7.21
CA LEU A 168 -15.56 8.34 -6.02
C LEU A 168 -15.61 9.48 -5.00
N LEU A 169 -15.65 10.74 -5.48
CA LEU A 169 -15.77 11.90 -4.59
C LEU A 169 -17.13 11.95 -3.91
N LYS A 170 -18.23 11.68 -4.63
CA LYS A 170 -19.57 11.63 -4.05
C LYS A 170 -19.71 10.54 -2.99
N ASP A 171 -19.13 9.36 -3.24
CA ASP A 171 -19.17 8.24 -2.30
C ASP A 171 -18.40 8.55 -1.01
N ASN A 172 -17.33 9.33 -1.10
CA ASN A 172 -16.58 9.77 0.09
C ASN A 172 -17.36 10.82 0.88
N ASP A 173 -17.99 11.79 0.20
CA ASP A 173 -18.81 12.81 0.87
C ASP A 173 -19.98 12.16 1.64
N ALA A 174 -20.62 11.13 1.05
CA ALA A 174 -21.69 10.40 1.71
C ALA A 174 -21.23 9.65 2.98
N LYS A 175 -20.04 9.04 2.97
CA LYS A 175 -19.47 8.34 4.14
C LYS A 175 -19.06 9.30 5.26
N ASP A 176 -18.57 10.48 4.91
CA ASP A 176 -18.19 11.51 5.89
C ASP A 176 -19.41 12.13 6.58
N ASP A 177 -20.58 12.12 5.94
CA ASP A 177 -21.83 12.59 6.55
C ASP A 177 -22.54 11.52 7.41
N GLU A 178 -22.34 10.22 7.12
CA GLU A 178 -22.84 9.12 7.98
C GLU A 178 -22.04 8.94 9.28
N THR A 179 -20.82 9.50 9.35
CA THR A 179 -19.91 9.37 10.51
C THR A 179 -19.89 10.60 11.42
N LYS A 180 -20.68 11.64 11.12
CA LYS A 180 -20.92 12.82 11.98
C LYS A 180 -22.16 12.65 12.84
#